data_AF-A0A3D0P0K0-F1
#
_entry.id   AF-A0A3D0P0K0-F1
#
_cell.length_a   1.000
_cell.length_b   1.000
_cell.length_c   1.000
_cell.angle_alpha   90.00
_cell.angle_beta   90.00
_cell.angle_gamma   90.00
#
_symmetry.space_group_name_H-M   'P 1'
#
loop_
_entity.id
_entity.type
_entity.pdbx_description
1 polymer ?
#
loop_
_entity_poly.entity_id
_entity_poly.type
_entity_poly.pdbx_seq_one_letter_code
_entity_poly.pdbx_strand_id
1 'polypeptide(L)'
;MFSPNCRFLDVKENYRERLWYLRRPTQVAADLVVMAVAFFLAYLPAINIQLGEFYFNTALSQLPLVILVQFSSLFLTGAYSILWRYISIEDLKVFLWAAAISGAVLILFRFSLSFAEFPLWQVPISVIMIDTVLAFGGLLALRISRRFIYELGEKRTLLVPHRRMKRTPSLVVGAGRTGAALAKEVVGRADSRLLLRGFVDDDRRKQGGSVSGIKILGTTHDLPRLVEELDVEEVVIAIDQGNGKDLRRILEICRSIPVKAQMIPNLNEIAQGKISINRIRDVEIEDLLGRDPVKLDESNLHEFLSGKVVMVTGAGGSIGSELVRQIARFKPEEVLLVERAEFNLFTIEREARIDLPELRTRPLLADAGDEARMRELFERHRPAVVFHAAAHKHVPMMEANPIEAVTNNIFATLNVASLAGEFGA
;
A
#
# COMPACT_ATOMS: atom_id res chain seq x y z
N MET A 1 41.19 -27.08 -24.97
CA MET A 1 40.15 -27.43 -25.94
C MET A 1 39.05 -26.38 -25.80
N PHE A 2 38.90 -25.49 -26.80
CA PHE A 2 37.80 -24.53 -27.07
C PHE A 2 37.19 -23.70 -25.91
N SER A 3 36.80 -22.43 -26.00
CA SER A 3 36.93 -21.28 -26.90
C SER A 3 36.15 -20.14 -26.17
N PRO A 4 36.29 -18.86 -26.56
CA PRO A 4 35.84 -17.69 -25.83
C PRO A 4 34.38 -17.33 -26.17
N ASN A 5 33.73 -16.49 -25.36
CA ASN A 5 32.77 -15.46 -25.81
C ASN A 5 32.20 -14.70 -24.60
N CYS A 6 32.84 -13.58 -24.24
CA CYS A 6 32.23 -12.56 -23.39
C CYS A 6 32.35 -11.21 -24.10
N ARG A 7 31.43 -10.97 -25.03
CA ARG A 7 31.13 -9.68 -25.66
C ARG A 7 29.76 -9.86 -26.28
N PHE A 8 28.73 -9.19 -25.74
CA PHE A 8 27.49 -8.76 -26.44
C PHE A 8 26.37 -8.41 -25.42
N LEU A 9 26.66 -7.58 -24.41
CA LEU A 9 25.60 -6.95 -23.62
C LEU A 9 26.05 -5.56 -23.15
N ASP A 10 26.33 -4.65 -24.08
CA ASP A 10 26.55 -3.24 -23.70
C ASP A 10 26.26 -2.20 -24.79
N VAL A 11 25.20 -2.42 -25.59
CA VAL A 11 24.83 -1.48 -26.66
C VAL A 11 23.41 -0.92 -26.53
N LYS A 12 22.53 -1.51 -25.70
CA LYS A 12 21.13 -1.03 -25.58
C LYS A 12 20.88 -0.05 -24.43
N GLU A 13 21.68 -0.04 -23.37
CA GLU A 13 21.51 0.92 -22.27
C GLU A 13 21.96 2.33 -22.65
N ASN A 14 22.98 2.45 -23.50
CA ASN A 14 23.57 3.74 -23.88
C ASN A 14 22.67 4.63 -24.76
N TYR A 15 21.66 4.07 -25.46
CA TYR A 15 20.71 4.87 -26.25
C TYR A 15 19.61 5.51 -25.43
N ARG A 16 19.21 4.90 -24.30
CA ARG A 16 18.12 5.41 -23.45
C ARG A 16 18.56 6.62 -22.63
N GLU A 17 19.82 6.66 -22.22
CA GLU A 17 20.38 7.82 -21.52
C GLU A 17 20.68 8.98 -22.48
N ARG A 18 21.22 8.76 -23.68
CA ARG A 18 21.50 9.87 -24.62
C ARG A 18 20.28 10.69 -25.10
N LEU A 19 19.06 10.19 -24.88
CA LEU A 19 17.81 10.85 -25.27
C LEU A 19 17.22 11.81 -24.22
N TRP A 20 17.80 11.93 -23.02
CA TRP A 20 17.27 12.87 -22.01
C TRP A 20 17.45 14.34 -22.42
N TYR A 21 18.58 14.67 -23.08
CA TYR A 21 18.90 16.02 -23.56
C TYR A 21 18.03 16.47 -24.74
N LEU A 22 17.54 15.53 -25.57
CA LEU A 22 16.66 15.82 -26.72
C LEU A 22 15.19 16.05 -26.34
N ARG A 23 14.77 15.67 -25.12
CA ARG A 23 13.34 15.73 -24.70
C ARG A 23 12.86 17.11 -24.27
N ARG A 24 13.72 17.91 -23.63
CA ARG A 24 13.39 19.29 -23.24
C ARG A 24 13.33 20.27 -24.43
N PRO A 25 14.29 20.30 -25.37
CA PRO A 25 14.20 21.19 -26.53
C PRO A 25 13.02 20.85 -27.44
N THR A 26 12.67 19.57 -27.58
CA THR A 26 11.47 19.18 -28.35
C THR A 26 10.15 19.58 -27.67
N GLN A 27 10.10 19.58 -26.34
CA GLN A 27 8.95 20.10 -25.57
C GLN A 27 8.82 21.62 -25.74
N VAL A 28 9.93 22.35 -25.60
CA VAL A 28 9.96 23.80 -25.80
C VAL A 28 9.55 24.16 -27.23
N ALA A 29 10.08 23.45 -28.23
CA ALA A 29 9.70 23.67 -29.63
C ALA A 29 8.19 23.42 -29.86
N ALA A 30 7.63 22.35 -29.29
CA ALA A 30 6.20 22.08 -29.40
C ALA A 30 5.34 23.15 -28.71
N ASP A 31 5.75 23.63 -27.53
CA ASP A 31 5.08 24.72 -26.83
C ASP A 31 5.10 26.02 -27.65
N LEU A 32 6.26 26.38 -28.23
CA LEU A 32 6.41 27.56 -29.10
C LEU A 32 5.51 27.48 -30.33
N VAL A 33 5.40 26.30 -30.95
CA VAL A 33 4.51 26.08 -32.10
C VAL A 33 3.04 26.26 -31.69
N VAL A 34 2.62 25.69 -30.56
CA VAL A 34 1.24 25.85 -30.07
C VAL A 34 0.91 27.30 -29.78
N MET A 35 1.81 28.02 -29.11
CA MET A 35 1.63 29.46 -28.82
C MET A 35 1.55 30.28 -30.11
N ALA A 36 2.44 30.02 -31.09
CA ALA A 36 2.40 30.72 -32.37
C ALA A 36 1.11 30.46 -33.15
N VAL A 37 0.68 29.20 -33.24
CA VAL A 37 -0.57 28.82 -33.91
C VAL A 37 -1.77 29.44 -33.22
N ALA A 38 -1.83 29.39 -31.89
CA ALA A 38 -2.91 30.01 -31.11
C ALA A 38 -3.02 31.52 -31.38
N PHE A 39 -1.89 32.22 -31.46
CA PHE A 39 -1.86 33.65 -31.74
C PHE A 39 -2.39 33.99 -33.14
N PHE A 40 -1.97 33.25 -34.17
CA PHE A 40 -2.51 33.45 -35.53
C PHE A 40 -3.99 33.10 -35.62
N LEU A 41 -4.43 32.05 -34.92
CA LEU A 41 -5.86 31.69 -34.84
C LEU A 41 -6.68 32.76 -34.13
N ALA A 42 -6.13 33.42 -33.10
CA ALA A 42 -6.78 34.52 -32.41
C ALA A 42 -6.96 35.77 -33.28
N TYR A 43 -6.15 35.90 -34.34
CA TYR A 43 -6.28 36.96 -35.35
C TYR A 43 -7.34 36.66 -36.42
N LEU A 44 -7.73 35.39 -36.64
CA LEU A 44 -8.72 35.04 -37.67
C LEU A 44 -10.06 35.77 -37.52
N PRO A 45 -10.66 35.91 -36.32
CA PRO A 45 -11.90 36.67 -36.15
C PRO A 45 -11.75 38.17 -36.43
N ALA A 46 -10.52 38.70 -36.41
CA ALA A 46 -10.23 40.10 -36.69
C ALA A 46 -9.96 40.37 -38.18
N ILE A 47 -9.70 39.33 -38.98
CA ILE A 47 -9.41 39.46 -40.42
C ILE A 47 -10.73 39.54 -41.20
N ASN A 48 -11.10 40.75 -41.63
CA ASN A 48 -12.02 40.91 -42.74
C ASN A 48 -11.30 40.59 -44.07
N ILE A 49 -12.01 39.95 -45.01
CA ILE A 49 -11.46 39.43 -46.29
C ILE A 49 -10.68 40.50 -47.10
N GLN A 50 -10.96 41.79 -46.92
CA GLN A 50 -10.32 42.90 -47.63
C GLN A 50 -9.03 43.44 -46.98
N LEU A 51 -8.70 43.08 -45.72
CA LEU A 51 -7.58 43.64 -44.95
C LEU A 51 -6.47 42.61 -44.64
N GLY A 52 -6.53 41.43 -45.27
CA GLY A 52 -5.73 40.25 -44.88
C GLY A 52 -4.22 40.47 -44.78
N GLU A 53 -3.61 41.19 -45.73
CA GLU A 53 -2.15 41.42 -45.72
C GLU A 53 -1.68 42.35 -44.60
N PHE A 54 -2.49 43.35 -44.23
CA PHE A 54 -2.16 44.31 -43.17
C PHE A 54 -2.15 43.63 -41.79
N TYR A 55 -3.16 42.79 -41.52
CA TYR A 55 -3.25 42.06 -40.26
C TYR A 55 -2.22 40.95 -40.13
N PHE A 56 -1.84 40.29 -41.23
CA PHE A 56 -0.81 39.25 -41.21
C PHE A 56 0.57 39.80 -40.84
N ASN A 57 1.00 40.89 -41.48
CA ASN A 57 2.27 41.55 -41.17
C ASN A 57 2.29 42.12 -39.74
N THR A 58 1.16 42.65 -39.29
CA THR A 58 1.00 43.14 -37.91
C THR A 58 1.14 41.98 -36.91
N ALA A 59 0.43 40.86 -37.13
CA ALA A 59 0.56 39.67 -36.29
C ALA A 59 2.00 39.15 -36.26
N LEU A 60 2.67 39.05 -37.42
CA LEU A 60 4.06 38.59 -37.49
C LEU A 60 5.02 39.49 -36.69
N SER A 61 4.80 40.81 -36.70
CA SER A 61 5.60 41.76 -35.92
C SER A 61 5.38 41.66 -34.41
N GLN A 62 4.17 41.30 -33.98
CA GLN A 62 3.79 41.20 -32.56
C GLN A 62 4.13 39.84 -31.95
N LEU A 63 4.22 38.80 -32.78
CA LEU A 63 4.47 37.42 -32.39
C LEU A 63 5.66 37.25 -31.41
N PRO A 64 6.85 37.87 -31.63
CA PRO A 64 7.98 37.68 -30.73
C PRO A 64 7.73 38.21 -29.32
N LEU A 65 7.04 39.35 -29.20
CA LEU A 65 6.69 39.94 -27.91
C LEU A 65 5.69 39.05 -27.16
N VAL A 66 4.64 38.60 -27.84
CA VAL A 66 3.59 37.77 -27.23
C VAL A 66 4.15 36.44 -26.76
N ILE A 67 4.91 35.75 -27.61
CA ILE A 67 5.59 34.50 -27.24
C ILE A 67 6.55 34.73 -26.08
N LEU A 68 7.32 35.83 -26.07
CA LEU A 68 8.24 36.12 -24.97
C LEU A 68 7.51 36.28 -23.64
N VAL A 69 6.39 36.98 -23.60
CA VAL A 69 5.58 37.17 -22.40
C VAL A 69 4.96 35.86 -21.93
N GLN A 70 4.34 35.10 -22.84
CA GLN A 70 3.73 33.80 -22.54
C GLN A 70 4.78 32.77 -22.06
N PHE A 71 5.93 32.71 -22.72
CA PHE A 71 7.01 31.81 -22.34
C PHE A 71 7.60 32.19 -20.98
N SER A 72 7.76 33.49 -20.71
CA SER A 72 8.20 33.99 -19.40
C SER A 72 7.19 33.65 -18.30
N SER A 73 5.89 33.75 -18.55
CA SER A 73 4.87 33.41 -17.56
C SER A 73 4.87 31.91 -17.23
N LEU A 74 5.06 31.03 -18.22
CA LEU A 74 5.23 29.58 -18.02
C LEU A 74 6.48 29.24 -17.19
N PHE A 75 7.57 29.99 -17.39
CA PHE A 75 8.79 29.81 -16.61
C PHE A 75 8.59 30.24 -15.15
N LEU A 76 7.98 31.41 -14.92
CA LEU A 76 7.74 31.97 -13.58
C LEU A 76 6.79 31.12 -12.74
N THR A 77 5.76 30.52 -13.34
CA THR A 77 4.82 29.65 -12.62
C THR A 77 5.35 28.23 -12.42
N GLY A 78 6.50 27.89 -12.99
CA GLY A 78 7.11 26.58 -12.85
C GLY A 78 6.52 25.50 -13.78
N ALA A 79 5.80 25.87 -14.84
CA ALA A 79 5.18 24.92 -15.76
C ALA A 79 6.18 23.96 -16.45
N TYR A 80 7.45 24.37 -16.59
CA TYR A 80 8.53 23.56 -17.16
C TYR A 80 9.16 22.58 -16.16
N SER A 81 8.86 22.70 -14.86
CA SER A 81 9.25 21.70 -13.88
C SER A 81 8.34 20.46 -13.92
N ILE A 82 7.15 20.58 -14.51
CA ILE A 82 6.15 19.53 -14.62
C ILE A 82 6.56 18.51 -15.69
N LEU A 83 6.75 17.27 -15.25
CA LEU A 83 6.97 16.14 -16.15
C LEU A 83 5.66 15.84 -16.89
N TRP A 84 5.63 15.99 -18.22
CA TRP A 84 4.42 15.77 -19.05
C TRP A 84 3.77 14.39 -18.84
N ARG A 85 4.54 13.39 -18.41
CA ARG A 85 4.05 12.03 -18.10
C ARG A 85 3.17 11.97 -16.85
N TYR A 86 3.37 12.89 -15.90
CA TYR A 86 2.75 12.86 -14.58
C TYR A 86 1.82 14.06 -14.33
N ILE A 87 1.40 14.75 -15.40
CA ILE A 87 0.53 15.92 -15.25
C ILE A 87 -0.78 15.54 -14.54
N SER A 88 -1.11 16.24 -13.47
CA SER A 88 -2.26 15.98 -12.61
C SER A 88 -3.32 17.10 -12.68
N ILE A 89 -4.43 16.96 -11.96
CA ILE A 89 -5.48 18.00 -11.91
C ILE A 89 -4.96 19.23 -11.15
N GLU A 90 -4.07 19.02 -10.18
CA GLU A 90 -3.44 20.08 -9.40
C GLU A 90 -2.58 21.02 -10.27
N ASP A 91 -1.98 20.47 -11.33
CA ASP A 91 -1.18 21.23 -12.30
C ASP A 91 -2.02 22.23 -13.13
N LEU A 92 -3.35 22.06 -13.20
CA LEU A 92 -4.24 23.00 -13.88
C LEU A 92 -4.08 24.43 -13.33
N LYS A 93 -3.83 24.57 -12.02
CA LYS A 93 -3.63 25.86 -11.37
C LYS A 93 -2.40 26.59 -11.90
N VAL A 94 -1.35 25.86 -12.26
CA VAL A 94 -0.11 26.43 -12.81
C VAL A 94 -0.37 27.09 -14.16
N PHE A 95 -1.13 26.42 -15.04
CA PHE A 95 -1.50 26.99 -16.35
C PHE A 95 -2.47 28.16 -16.23
N LEU A 96 -3.42 28.10 -15.29
CA LEU A 96 -4.34 29.21 -15.02
C LEU A 96 -3.60 30.47 -14.53
N TRP A 97 -2.65 30.32 -13.60
CA TRP A 97 -1.82 31.45 -13.16
C TRP A 97 -0.91 31.97 -14.28
N ALA A 98 -0.35 31.09 -15.10
CA ALA A 98 0.50 31.50 -16.23
C ALA A 98 -0.31 32.29 -17.27
N ALA A 99 -1.55 31.87 -17.54
CA ALA A 99 -2.50 32.56 -18.40
C ALA A 99 -2.88 33.93 -17.83
N ALA A 100 -3.21 34.00 -16.53
CA ALA A 100 -3.57 35.25 -15.87
C ALA A 100 -2.41 36.26 -15.89
N ILE A 101 -1.18 35.83 -15.57
CA ILE A 101 0.02 36.67 -15.59
C ILE A 101 0.30 37.15 -17.01
N SER A 102 0.28 36.25 -18.00
CA SER A 102 0.52 36.61 -19.40
C SER A 102 -0.51 37.61 -19.91
N GLY A 103 -1.80 37.34 -19.69
CA GLY A 103 -2.88 38.23 -20.11
C GLY A 103 -2.79 39.61 -19.45
N ALA A 104 -2.52 39.66 -18.14
CA ALA A 104 -2.35 40.92 -17.42
C ALA A 104 -1.17 41.74 -17.95
N VAL A 105 -0.03 41.09 -18.23
CA VAL A 105 1.16 41.76 -18.77
C VAL A 105 0.92 42.29 -20.18
N LEU A 106 0.27 41.51 -21.06
CA LEU A 106 -0.07 41.96 -22.42
C LEU A 106 -1.07 43.12 -22.42
N ILE A 107 -2.07 43.08 -21.54
CA ILE A 107 -3.01 44.19 -21.36
C ILE A 107 -2.28 45.44 -20.83
N LEU A 108 -1.37 45.28 -19.87
CA LEU A 108 -0.58 46.39 -19.33
C LEU A 108 0.32 47.02 -20.41
N PHE A 109 1.01 46.21 -21.22
CA PHE A 109 1.82 46.70 -22.35
C PHE A 109 0.95 47.46 -23.35
N ARG A 110 -0.26 46.96 -23.63
CA ARG A 110 -1.20 47.61 -24.55
C ARG A 110 -1.63 49.01 -24.09
N PHE A 111 -1.78 49.25 -22.79
CA PHE A 111 -2.12 50.56 -22.24
C PHE A 111 -0.90 51.46 -22.00
N SER A 112 0.27 50.87 -21.74
CA SER A 112 1.51 51.62 -21.50
C SER A 112 2.14 52.17 -22.77
N LEU A 113 1.91 51.52 -23.92
CA LEU A 113 2.39 51.98 -25.22
C LEU A 113 1.41 53.00 -25.82
N SER A 114 1.91 54.19 -26.18
CA SER A 114 1.12 55.20 -26.88
C SER A 114 0.77 54.75 -28.30
N PHE A 115 -0.49 54.90 -28.72
CA PHE A 115 -0.97 54.53 -30.07
C PHE A 115 -0.28 55.35 -31.17
N ALA A 116 0.13 56.58 -30.86
CA ALA A 116 0.79 57.47 -31.82
C ALA A 116 2.22 57.04 -32.16
N GLU A 117 2.91 56.38 -31.22
CA GLU A 117 4.34 56.06 -31.37
C GLU A 117 4.59 54.60 -31.75
N PHE A 118 3.71 53.68 -31.33
CA PHE A 118 3.91 52.23 -31.51
C PHE A 118 2.65 51.50 -32.01
N PRO A 119 2.05 51.89 -33.15
CA PRO A 119 0.81 51.27 -33.64
C PRO A 119 0.95 49.78 -33.94
N LEU A 120 2.14 49.33 -34.37
CA LEU A 120 2.42 47.93 -34.71
C LEU A 120 2.54 47.01 -33.50
N TRP A 121 2.80 47.54 -32.30
CA TRP A 121 3.08 46.74 -31.09
C TRP A 121 1.85 46.61 -30.18
N GLN A 122 0.70 47.12 -30.63
CA GLN A 122 -0.54 47.10 -29.88
C GLN A 122 -1.43 45.93 -30.30
N VAL A 123 -1.37 44.86 -29.53
CA VAL A 123 -2.25 43.71 -29.72
C VAL A 123 -3.69 44.09 -29.32
N PRO A 124 -4.71 43.85 -30.17
CA PRO A 124 -6.11 44.11 -29.80
C PRO A 124 -6.55 43.28 -28.59
N ILE A 125 -7.41 43.84 -27.73
CA ILE A 125 -7.86 43.16 -26.49
C ILE A 125 -8.57 41.83 -26.80
N SER A 126 -9.40 41.79 -27.85
CA SER A 126 -10.06 40.57 -28.31
C SER A 126 -9.05 39.48 -28.69
N VAL A 127 -7.97 39.85 -29.38
CA VAL A 127 -6.89 38.94 -29.75
C VAL A 127 -6.16 38.46 -28.50
N ILE A 128 -5.79 39.33 -27.56
CA ILE A 128 -5.14 38.94 -26.30
C ILE A 128 -5.97 37.92 -25.53
N MET A 129 -7.29 38.16 -25.40
CA MET A 129 -8.20 37.27 -24.68
C MET A 129 -8.32 35.90 -25.36
N ILE A 130 -8.53 35.88 -26.68
CA ILE A 130 -8.68 34.63 -27.45
C ILE A 130 -7.37 33.85 -27.47
N ASP A 131 -6.25 34.54 -27.74
CA ASP A 131 -4.90 33.96 -27.73
C ASP A 131 -4.57 33.34 -26.37
N THR A 132 -4.83 34.04 -25.26
CA THR A 132 -4.57 33.50 -23.92
C THR A 132 -5.34 32.20 -23.67
N VAL A 133 -6.61 32.13 -24.07
CA VAL A 133 -7.41 30.90 -23.91
C VAL A 133 -6.89 29.78 -24.81
N LEU A 134 -6.61 30.08 -26.08
CA LEU A 134 -6.16 29.09 -27.06
C LEU A 134 -4.74 28.58 -26.78
N ALA A 135 -3.81 29.46 -26.41
CA ALA A 135 -2.43 29.12 -26.14
C ALA A 135 -2.33 28.23 -24.90
N PHE A 136 -2.82 28.69 -23.74
CA PHE A 136 -2.71 27.92 -22.49
C PHE A 136 -3.61 26.68 -22.48
N GLY A 137 -4.80 26.77 -23.09
CA GLY A 137 -5.67 25.61 -23.32
C GLY A 137 -5.03 24.58 -24.24
N GLY A 138 -4.42 25.02 -25.34
CA GLY A 138 -3.68 24.16 -26.28
C GLY A 138 -2.46 23.51 -25.64
N LEU A 139 -1.70 24.24 -24.82
CA LEU A 139 -0.53 23.74 -24.09
C LEU A 139 -0.93 22.65 -23.07
N LEU A 140 -2.05 22.84 -22.37
CA LEU A 140 -2.61 21.85 -21.47
C LEU A 140 -3.12 20.62 -22.25
N ALA A 141 -3.87 20.84 -23.33
CA ALA A 141 -4.40 19.79 -24.19
C ALA A 141 -3.28 18.95 -24.80
N LEU A 142 -2.16 19.56 -25.22
CA LEU A 142 -0.98 18.87 -25.75
C LEU A 142 -0.34 17.97 -24.69
N ARG A 143 -0.21 18.46 -23.45
CA ARG A 143 0.35 17.68 -22.32
C ARG A 143 -0.54 16.52 -21.94
N ILE A 144 -1.85 16.75 -21.82
CA ILE A 144 -2.85 15.70 -21.56
C ILE A 144 -2.85 14.66 -22.68
N SER A 145 -2.86 15.10 -23.95
CA SER A 145 -2.81 14.19 -25.11
C SER A 145 -1.55 13.34 -25.10
N ARG A 146 -0.38 13.93 -24.81
CA ARG A 146 0.86 13.17 -24.68
C ARG A 146 0.79 12.18 -23.52
N ARG A 147 0.23 12.56 -22.37
CA ARG A 147 0.02 11.64 -21.24
C ARG A 147 -0.82 10.44 -21.66
N PHE A 148 -1.95 10.67 -22.34
CA PHE A 148 -2.79 9.59 -22.87
C PHE A 148 -2.06 8.71 -23.89
N ILE A 149 -1.31 9.30 -24.82
CA ILE A 149 -0.53 8.55 -25.83
C ILE A 149 0.56 7.69 -25.15
N TYR A 150 1.22 8.21 -24.11
CA TYR A 150 2.20 7.44 -23.35
C TYR A 150 1.55 6.33 -22.53
N GLU A 151 0.41 6.58 -21.87
CA GLU A 151 -0.36 5.54 -21.15
C GLU A 151 -0.87 4.44 -22.11
N LEU A 152 -1.22 4.80 -23.36
CA LEU A 152 -1.63 3.85 -24.41
C LEU A 152 -0.43 3.13 -25.06
N GLY A 153 0.73 3.81 -25.17
CA GLY A 153 1.96 3.27 -25.73
C GLY A 153 2.68 2.32 -24.77
N GLU A 154 2.65 2.58 -23.47
CA GLU A 154 3.16 1.67 -22.44
C GLU A 154 2.35 0.37 -22.42
N LYS A 155 1.06 0.42 -22.74
CA LYS A 155 0.23 -0.78 -22.99
C LYS A 155 0.63 -1.57 -24.25
N ARG A 156 1.28 -0.95 -25.24
CA ARG A 156 1.73 -1.60 -26.49
C ARG A 156 3.20 -2.02 -26.50
N THR A 157 4.06 -1.39 -25.68
CA THR A 157 5.51 -1.68 -25.66
C THR A 157 5.90 -2.76 -24.65
N LEU A 158 4.93 -3.33 -23.94
CA LEU A 158 5.06 -4.55 -23.12
C LEU A 158 4.85 -5.84 -23.95
N LEU A 159 5.07 -5.78 -25.27
CA LEU A 159 5.14 -6.93 -26.18
C LEU A 159 6.56 -7.52 -26.27
N VAL A 160 7.34 -7.45 -25.19
CA VAL A 160 8.41 -8.44 -24.99
C VAL A 160 7.70 -9.70 -24.51
N PRO A 161 7.88 -10.88 -25.15
CA PRO A 161 7.25 -12.11 -24.72
C PRO A 161 7.88 -12.58 -23.41
N HIS A 162 7.50 -11.94 -22.31
CA HIS A 162 7.68 -12.51 -20.98
C HIS A 162 6.77 -13.74 -20.94
N ARG A 163 7.33 -14.88 -20.50
CA ARG A 163 6.59 -16.11 -20.21
C ARG A 163 5.21 -15.73 -19.68
N ARG A 164 4.14 -16.08 -20.41
CA ARG A 164 2.75 -15.91 -19.97
C ARG A 164 2.65 -16.54 -18.58
N MET A 165 2.76 -15.75 -17.51
CA MET A 165 2.30 -16.19 -16.21
C MET A 165 0.81 -16.44 -16.38
N LYS A 166 0.37 -17.66 -16.06
CA LYS A 166 -1.06 -18.00 -16.02
C LYS A 166 -1.70 -17.01 -15.05
N ARG A 167 -2.53 -16.11 -15.56
CA ARG A 167 -3.25 -15.17 -14.71
C ARG A 167 -4.44 -15.90 -14.10
N THR A 168 -4.56 -15.80 -12.79
CA THR A 168 -5.66 -16.37 -12.01
C THR A 168 -6.86 -15.43 -12.13
N PRO A 169 -8.02 -15.88 -12.65
CA PRO A 169 -9.25 -15.08 -12.65
C PRO A 169 -9.68 -14.81 -11.21
N SER A 170 -9.87 -13.53 -10.86
CA SER A 170 -10.11 -13.14 -9.47
C SER A 170 -11.23 -12.13 -9.31
N LEU A 171 -11.98 -12.25 -8.22
CA LEU A 171 -12.91 -11.23 -7.74
C LEU A 171 -12.32 -10.49 -6.55
N VAL A 172 -12.66 -9.21 -6.41
CA VAL A 172 -12.24 -8.39 -5.27
C VAL A 172 -13.44 -8.06 -4.40
N VAL A 173 -13.39 -8.45 -3.14
CA VAL A 173 -14.43 -8.10 -2.14
C VAL A 173 -14.01 -6.81 -1.45
N GLY A 174 -14.83 -5.77 -1.59
CA GLY A 174 -14.59 -4.43 -1.08
C GLY A 174 -14.16 -3.46 -2.19
N ALA A 175 -15.09 -2.65 -2.68
CA ALA A 175 -14.84 -1.52 -3.59
C ALA A 175 -14.47 -0.23 -2.82
N GLY A 176 -13.74 -0.39 -1.71
CA GLY A 176 -13.24 0.71 -0.89
C GLY A 176 -11.88 1.23 -1.36
N ARG A 177 -11.17 1.96 -0.48
CA ARG A 177 -9.83 2.50 -0.77
C ARG A 177 -8.83 1.38 -1.08
N THR A 178 -8.82 0.32 -0.28
CA THR A 178 -7.93 -0.84 -0.43
C THR A 178 -8.16 -1.57 -1.76
N GLY A 179 -9.42 -1.87 -2.08
CA GLY A 179 -9.78 -2.51 -3.35
C GLY A 179 -9.45 -1.65 -4.58
N ALA A 180 -9.70 -0.34 -4.52
CA ALA A 180 -9.36 0.58 -5.61
C ALA A 180 -7.84 0.67 -5.85
N ALA A 181 -7.06 0.69 -4.78
CA ALA A 181 -5.62 0.72 -4.85
C ALA A 181 -5.04 -0.60 -5.41
N LEU A 182 -5.59 -1.75 -5.02
CA LEU A 182 -5.27 -3.05 -5.64
C LEU A 182 -5.57 -3.03 -7.14
N ALA A 183 -6.76 -2.56 -7.53
CA ALA A 183 -7.17 -2.48 -8.93
C ALA A 183 -6.16 -1.67 -9.76
N LYS A 184 -5.75 -0.52 -9.25
CA LYS A 184 -4.79 0.37 -9.92
C LYS A 184 -3.42 -0.30 -10.09
N GLU A 185 -2.97 -1.04 -9.08
CA GLU A 185 -1.70 -1.77 -9.14
C GLU A 185 -1.75 -2.93 -10.15
N VAL A 186 -2.82 -3.72 -10.14
CA VAL A 186 -3.01 -4.86 -11.05
C VAL A 186 -3.19 -4.40 -12.50
N VAL A 187 -3.97 -3.34 -12.73
CA VAL A 187 -4.18 -2.78 -14.08
C VAL A 187 -2.91 -2.09 -14.60
N GLY A 188 -2.10 -1.50 -13.71
CA GLY A 188 -0.84 -0.85 -14.06
C GLY A 188 0.30 -1.81 -14.41
N ARG A 189 0.17 -3.11 -14.09
CA ARG A 189 1.24 -4.11 -14.22
C ARG A 189 0.86 -5.25 -15.16
N ALA A 190 1.57 -5.39 -16.28
CA ALA A 190 1.34 -6.50 -17.23
C ALA A 190 1.82 -7.87 -16.70
N ASP A 191 2.65 -7.88 -15.65
CA ASP A 191 3.18 -9.06 -14.97
C ASP A 191 2.34 -9.47 -13.74
N SER A 192 1.18 -8.85 -13.51
CA SER A 192 0.28 -9.27 -12.42
C SER A 192 -0.18 -10.72 -12.59
N ARG A 193 -0.11 -11.51 -11.51
CA ARG A 193 -0.72 -12.84 -11.38
C ARG A 193 -2.26 -12.78 -11.45
N LEU A 194 -2.87 -11.68 -11.03
CA LEU A 194 -4.33 -11.55 -10.93
C LEU A 194 -4.94 -11.04 -12.23
N LEU A 195 -6.06 -11.64 -12.63
CA LEU A 195 -6.97 -11.14 -13.66
C LEU A 195 -8.30 -10.73 -13.00
N LEU A 196 -8.46 -9.44 -12.70
CA LEU A 196 -9.66 -8.96 -12.02
C LEU A 196 -10.89 -9.02 -12.95
N ARG A 197 -11.87 -9.86 -12.59
CA ARG A 197 -13.14 -10.01 -13.30
C ARG A 197 -14.20 -8.99 -12.85
N GLY A 198 -14.13 -8.57 -11.58
CA GLY A 198 -15.14 -7.71 -10.99
C GLY A 198 -14.89 -7.39 -9.53
N PHE A 199 -15.62 -6.39 -9.05
CA PHE A 199 -15.73 -6.06 -7.64
C PHE A 199 -17.05 -6.56 -7.07
N VAL A 200 -17.03 -6.86 -5.77
CA VAL A 200 -18.20 -7.22 -4.97
C VAL A 200 -18.19 -6.35 -3.72
N ASP A 201 -19.29 -5.65 -3.42
CA ASP A 201 -19.37 -4.76 -2.26
C ASP A 201 -20.81 -4.74 -1.71
N ASP A 202 -20.97 -4.87 -0.39
CA ASP A 202 -22.29 -4.91 0.24
C ASP A 202 -22.95 -3.52 0.31
N ASP A 203 -22.20 -2.43 0.10
CA ASP A 203 -22.76 -1.08 0.00
C ASP A 203 -23.57 -0.93 -1.30
N ARG A 204 -24.89 -0.97 -1.15
CA ARG A 204 -25.85 -0.81 -2.26
C ARG A 204 -25.63 0.46 -3.07
N ARG A 205 -25.06 1.53 -2.50
CA ARG A 205 -24.80 2.79 -3.21
C ARG A 205 -23.71 2.66 -4.28
N LYS A 206 -22.85 1.64 -4.18
CA LYS A 206 -21.76 1.42 -5.14
C LYS A 206 -22.14 0.46 -6.26
N GLN A 207 -23.29 -0.21 -6.17
CA GLN A 207 -23.74 -1.19 -7.14
C GLN A 207 -23.94 -0.56 -8.53
N GLY A 208 -23.56 -1.28 -9.59
CA GLY A 208 -23.58 -0.78 -10.97
C GLY A 208 -22.47 0.24 -11.29
N GLY A 209 -21.72 0.69 -10.28
CA GLY A 209 -20.54 1.52 -10.45
C GLY A 209 -19.33 0.75 -10.98
N SER A 210 -18.22 1.47 -11.15
CA SER A 210 -16.93 0.86 -11.52
C SER A 210 -15.77 1.48 -10.76
N VAL A 211 -14.74 0.69 -10.51
CA VAL A 211 -13.49 1.10 -9.86
C VAL A 211 -12.34 0.82 -10.81
N SER A 212 -11.59 1.85 -11.21
CA SER A 212 -10.52 1.74 -12.21
C SER A 212 -10.95 1.03 -13.51
N GLY A 213 -12.21 1.23 -13.93
CA GLY A 213 -12.79 0.62 -15.14
C GLY A 213 -13.31 -0.81 -14.96
N ILE A 214 -13.20 -1.40 -13.76
CA ILE A 214 -13.73 -2.74 -13.43
C ILE A 214 -15.08 -2.58 -12.73
N LYS A 215 -16.11 -3.28 -13.19
CA LYS A 215 -17.49 -3.15 -12.68
C LYS A 215 -17.65 -3.76 -11.29
N ILE A 216 -18.56 -3.18 -10.52
CA ILE A 216 -19.09 -3.76 -9.29
C ILE A 216 -20.30 -4.61 -9.69
N LEU A 217 -20.18 -5.93 -9.54
CA LEU A 217 -21.08 -6.93 -10.13
C LEU A 217 -22.22 -7.35 -9.20
N GLY A 218 -22.06 -7.14 -7.90
CA GLY A 218 -23.03 -7.57 -6.91
C GLY A 218 -22.53 -7.42 -5.48
N THR A 219 -23.23 -8.08 -4.57
CA THR A 219 -22.95 -8.15 -3.14
C THR A 219 -22.20 -9.45 -2.80
N THR A 220 -21.69 -9.56 -1.58
CA THR A 220 -20.98 -10.77 -1.13
C THR A 220 -21.83 -12.04 -1.20
N HIS A 221 -23.15 -11.92 -1.17
CA HIS A 221 -24.09 -13.03 -1.35
C HIS A 221 -24.16 -13.51 -2.81
N ASP A 222 -23.76 -12.67 -3.78
CA ASP A 222 -23.69 -13.02 -5.19
C ASP A 222 -22.41 -13.79 -5.54
N LEU A 223 -21.45 -13.91 -4.61
CA LEU A 223 -20.17 -14.60 -4.86
C LEU A 223 -20.34 -16.01 -5.44
N PRO A 224 -21.23 -16.89 -4.93
CA PRO A 224 -21.40 -18.23 -5.51
C PRO A 224 -21.79 -18.21 -6.98
N ARG A 225 -22.75 -17.35 -7.34
CA ARG A 225 -23.20 -17.17 -8.72
C ARG A 225 -22.10 -16.59 -9.60
N LEU A 226 -21.44 -15.53 -9.14
CA LEU A 226 -20.39 -14.83 -9.90
C LEU A 226 -19.14 -15.69 -10.12
N VAL A 227 -18.82 -16.58 -9.17
CA VAL A 227 -17.70 -17.51 -9.29
C VAL A 227 -17.93 -18.49 -10.42
N GLU A 228 -19.15 -19.02 -10.55
CA GLU A 228 -19.53 -19.95 -11.61
C GLU A 228 -19.64 -19.24 -12.98
N GLU A 229 -20.31 -18.08 -13.03
CA GLU A 229 -20.50 -17.31 -14.27
C GLU A 229 -19.18 -16.79 -14.88
N LEU A 230 -18.18 -16.49 -14.05
CA LEU A 230 -16.94 -15.82 -14.46
C LEU A 230 -15.68 -16.68 -14.36
N ASP A 231 -15.84 -17.97 -14.01
CA ASP A 231 -14.77 -18.95 -13.83
C ASP A 231 -13.66 -18.43 -12.91
N VAL A 232 -14.06 -18.05 -11.70
CA VAL A 232 -13.19 -17.38 -10.72
C VAL A 232 -12.43 -18.43 -9.91
N GLU A 233 -11.10 -18.37 -9.95
CA GLU A 233 -10.22 -19.27 -9.18
C GLU A 233 -9.87 -18.68 -7.78
N GLU A 234 -9.92 -17.34 -7.62
CA GLU A 234 -9.43 -16.65 -6.42
C GLU A 234 -10.30 -15.45 -6.02
N VAL A 235 -10.55 -15.28 -4.72
CA VAL A 235 -11.27 -14.13 -4.15
C VAL A 235 -10.32 -13.35 -3.25
N VAL A 236 -10.06 -12.10 -3.60
CA VAL A 236 -9.20 -11.20 -2.84
C VAL A 236 -10.05 -10.28 -1.96
N ILE A 237 -9.89 -10.42 -0.65
CA ILE A 237 -10.62 -9.66 0.37
C ILE A 237 -9.85 -8.37 0.66
N ALA A 238 -10.46 -7.24 0.32
CA ALA A 238 -9.90 -5.89 0.43
C ALA A 238 -10.84 -4.98 1.26
N ILE A 239 -11.34 -5.50 2.37
CA ILE A 239 -12.13 -4.77 3.37
C ILE A 239 -11.25 -4.32 4.54
N ASP A 240 -11.70 -3.32 5.31
CA ASP A 240 -11.00 -2.87 6.50
C ASP A 240 -11.11 -3.90 7.64
N GLN A 241 -10.01 -4.13 8.35
CA GLN A 241 -9.85 -5.18 9.37
C GLN A 241 -10.72 -4.95 10.62
N GLY A 242 -11.23 -3.72 10.83
CA GLY A 242 -12.12 -3.38 11.94
C GLY A 242 -13.49 -4.07 11.92
N ASN A 243 -13.83 -4.83 10.88
CA ASN A 243 -15.14 -5.47 10.72
C ASN A 243 -15.05 -7.01 10.66
N GLY A 244 -14.50 -7.61 11.71
CA GLY A 244 -14.29 -9.07 11.81
C GLY A 244 -15.55 -9.93 11.63
N LYS A 245 -16.74 -9.37 11.87
CA LYS A 245 -18.02 -10.06 11.57
C LYS A 245 -18.23 -10.23 10.06
N ASP A 246 -17.98 -9.19 9.28
CA ASP A 246 -18.10 -9.26 7.81
C ASP A 246 -17.03 -10.16 7.21
N LEU A 247 -15.80 -10.12 7.73
CA LEU A 247 -14.75 -11.02 7.30
C LEU A 247 -15.12 -12.49 7.50
N ARG A 248 -15.59 -12.87 8.70
CA ARG A 248 -16.03 -14.25 8.98
C ARG A 248 -17.13 -14.70 8.03
N ARG A 249 -18.14 -13.85 7.82
CA ARG A 249 -19.25 -14.12 6.90
C ARG A 249 -18.77 -14.32 5.46
N ILE A 250 -17.87 -13.47 4.96
CA ILE A 250 -17.30 -13.60 3.62
C ILE A 250 -16.50 -14.90 3.50
N LEU A 251 -15.71 -15.26 4.50
CA LEU A 251 -14.94 -16.51 4.51
C LEU A 251 -15.83 -17.75 4.54
N GLU A 252 -16.94 -17.74 5.29
CA GLU A 252 -17.92 -18.82 5.27
C GLU A 252 -18.51 -19.02 3.87
N ILE A 253 -18.86 -17.92 3.18
CA ILE A 253 -19.31 -17.96 1.78
C ILE A 253 -18.21 -18.53 0.88
N CYS A 254 -16.97 -18.03 0.99
CA CYS A 254 -15.86 -18.54 0.19
C CYS A 254 -15.53 -20.01 0.45
N ARG A 255 -15.76 -20.54 1.67
CA ARG A 255 -15.57 -21.96 1.99
C ARG A 255 -16.64 -22.86 1.38
N SER A 256 -17.81 -22.30 1.06
CA SER A 256 -18.91 -23.04 0.43
C SER A 256 -18.77 -23.18 -1.09
N ILE A 257 -17.75 -22.56 -1.69
CA ILE A 257 -17.53 -22.50 -3.14
C ILE A 257 -16.07 -22.82 -3.49
N PRO A 258 -15.76 -23.28 -4.72
CA PRO A 258 -14.42 -23.78 -5.07
C PRO A 258 -13.43 -22.66 -5.40
N VAL A 259 -13.20 -21.74 -4.48
CA VAL A 259 -12.28 -20.60 -4.65
C VAL A 259 -11.23 -20.51 -3.56
N LYS A 260 -10.05 -19.98 -3.92
CA LYS A 260 -9.04 -19.60 -2.92
C LYS A 260 -9.34 -18.22 -2.36
N ALA A 261 -9.57 -18.11 -1.05
CA ALA A 261 -9.72 -16.82 -0.38
C ALA A 261 -8.35 -16.28 0.07
N GLN A 262 -8.04 -15.03 -0.34
CA GLN A 262 -6.82 -14.32 0.06
C GLN A 262 -7.16 -12.93 0.59
N MET A 263 -6.25 -12.32 1.36
CA MET A 263 -6.46 -11.00 1.97
C MET A 263 -5.28 -10.05 1.71
N ILE A 264 -5.59 -8.74 1.67
CA ILE A 264 -4.60 -7.66 1.70
C ILE A 264 -4.49 -7.12 3.14
N PRO A 265 -3.28 -7.06 3.74
CA PRO A 265 -3.06 -6.49 5.07
C PRO A 265 -3.35 -4.98 5.14
N ASN A 266 -3.57 -4.47 6.36
CA ASN A 266 -4.09 -3.13 6.64
C ASN A 266 -3.22 -1.97 6.09
N LEU A 267 -3.87 -0.86 5.73
CA LEU A 267 -3.33 0.38 5.17
C LEU A 267 -2.31 1.09 6.08
N ASN A 268 -2.32 0.86 7.39
CA ASN A 268 -1.37 1.48 8.33
C ASN A 268 0.09 1.01 8.10
N GLU A 269 0.31 -0.12 7.42
CA GLU A 269 1.63 -0.59 6.96
C GLU A 269 1.99 -0.12 5.52
N ILE A 270 1.13 0.73 4.92
CA ILE A 270 1.17 1.19 3.52
C ILE A 270 1.35 2.72 3.47
N ALA A 271 2.02 3.31 4.46
CA ALA A 271 2.29 4.74 4.52
C ALA A 271 3.24 5.27 3.42
N GLN A 272 3.73 4.40 2.52
CA GLN A 272 4.70 4.76 1.46
C GLN A 272 4.19 4.58 0.02
N GLY A 273 2.88 4.42 -0.19
CA GLY A 273 2.29 4.61 -1.53
C GLY A 273 2.61 3.54 -2.57
N LYS A 274 2.99 2.32 -2.17
CA LYS A 274 3.08 1.16 -3.07
C LYS A 274 2.44 -0.06 -2.43
N ILE A 275 1.23 -0.41 -2.87
CA ILE A 275 0.71 -1.77 -2.65
C ILE A 275 1.56 -2.68 -3.54
N SER A 276 2.24 -3.65 -2.92
CA SER A 276 2.92 -4.69 -3.68
C SER A 276 2.02 -5.92 -3.72
N ILE A 277 1.69 -6.43 -4.92
CA ILE A 277 0.90 -7.65 -5.13
C ILE A 277 1.48 -8.84 -4.35
N ASN A 278 2.79 -8.82 -4.04
CA ASN A 278 3.48 -9.81 -3.20
C ASN A 278 2.99 -9.89 -1.74
N ARG A 279 2.13 -8.97 -1.28
CA ARG A 279 1.58 -8.97 0.08
C ARG A 279 0.21 -9.64 0.20
N ILE A 280 -0.32 -10.20 -0.89
CA ILE A 280 -1.55 -10.99 -0.83
C ILE A 280 -1.22 -12.34 -0.19
N ARG A 281 -1.88 -12.63 0.93
CA ARG A 281 -1.66 -13.82 1.75
C ARG A 281 -2.95 -14.57 2.01
N ASP A 282 -2.82 -15.83 2.43
CA ASP A 282 -3.96 -16.62 2.86
C ASP A 282 -4.47 -16.08 4.21
N VAL A 283 -5.77 -16.23 4.47
CA VAL A 283 -6.38 -15.63 5.67
C VAL A 283 -6.03 -16.45 6.91
N GLU A 284 -5.52 -15.79 7.95
CA GLU A 284 -5.06 -16.42 9.20
C GLU A 284 -6.10 -16.26 10.32
N ILE A 285 -5.96 -17.02 11.41
CA ILE A 285 -6.89 -17.00 12.56
C ILE A 285 -6.86 -15.64 13.24
N GLU A 286 -5.70 -15.00 13.25
CA GLU A 286 -5.41 -13.70 13.82
C GLU A 286 -6.23 -12.59 13.15
N ASP A 287 -6.47 -12.68 11.83
CA ASP A 287 -7.32 -11.74 11.10
C ASP A 287 -8.79 -11.80 11.57
N LEU A 288 -9.23 -12.93 12.15
CA LEU A 288 -10.58 -13.09 12.72
C LEU A 288 -10.72 -12.47 14.11
N LEU A 289 -9.60 -12.12 14.77
CA LEU A 289 -9.58 -11.56 16.12
C LEU A 289 -9.75 -10.03 16.11
N GLY A 290 -9.55 -9.37 14.96
CA GLY A 290 -9.90 -7.96 14.74
C GLY A 290 -9.20 -6.95 15.64
N ARG A 291 -8.05 -7.32 16.23
CA ARG A 291 -7.24 -6.45 17.11
C ARG A 291 -5.85 -6.27 16.52
N ASP A 292 -5.31 -5.05 16.63
CA ASP A 292 -3.89 -4.84 16.39
C ASP A 292 -3.09 -5.69 17.40
N PRO A 293 -2.10 -6.48 16.95
CA PRO A 293 -1.25 -7.23 17.86
C PRO A 293 -0.56 -6.25 18.82
N VAL A 294 -0.67 -6.51 20.13
CA VAL A 294 -0.01 -5.70 21.15
C VAL A 294 1.50 -5.79 20.91
N LYS A 295 2.13 -4.66 20.59
CA LYS A 295 3.59 -4.59 20.52
C LYS A 295 4.12 -4.69 21.95
N LEU A 296 4.80 -5.79 22.23
CA LEU A 296 5.52 -5.99 23.49
C LEU A 296 6.63 -4.94 23.58
N ASP A 297 6.79 -4.33 24.75
CA ASP A 297 7.92 -3.45 25.03
C ASP A 297 9.18 -4.31 25.21
N GLU A 298 9.85 -4.58 24.10
CA GLU A 298 11.00 -5.50 24.05
C GLU A 298 12.15 -5.04 24.95
N SER A 299 12.30 -3.73 25.17
CA SER A 299 13.40 -3.19 25.98
C SER A 299 13.21 -3.51 27.46
N ASN A 300 12.00 -3.24 27.98
CA ASN A 300 11.64 -3.56 29.36
C ASN A 300 11.63 -5.08 29.63
N LEU A 301 11.15 -5.88 28.67
CA LEU A 301 11.17 -7.35 28.78
C LEU A 301 12.58 -7.92 28.76
N HIS A 302 13.50 -7.34 27.98
CA HIS A 302 14.89 -7.77 27.96
C HIS A 302 15.57 -7.56 29.32
N GLU A 303 15.42 -6.38 29.91
CA GLU A 303 15.94 -6.10 31.26
C GLU A 303 15.28 -6.99 32.33
N PHE A 304 13.98 -7.27 32.16
CA PHE A 304 13.23 -8.06 33.12
C PHE A 304 13.60 -9.55 33.10
N LEU A 305 13.99 -10.13 31.97
CA LEU A 305 14.19 -11.58 31.80
C LEU A 305 15.65 -12.01 31.58
N SER A 306 16.51 -11.12 31.09
CA SER A 306 17.87 -11.51 30.72
C SER A 306 18.71 -11.92 31.94
N GLY A 307 19.40 -13.05 31.83
CA GLY A 307 20.25 -13.59 32.89
C GLY A 307 19.52 -13.99 34.18
N LYS A 308 18.19 -14.16 34.14
CA LYS A 308 17.40 -14.59 35.30
C LYS A 308 16.96 -16.04 35.19
N VAL A 309 16.75 -16.69 36.33
CA VAL A 309 16.05 -17.96 36.42
C VAL A 309 14.55 -17.71 36.33
N VAL A 310 13.90 -18.24 35.31
CA VAL A 310 12.47 -18.02 35.03
C VAL A 310 11.71 -19.32 35.20
N MET A 311 10.65 -19.31 36.01
CA MET A 311 9.77 -20.47 36.19
C MET A 311 8.51 -20.33 35.34
N VAL A 312 8.14 -21.39 34.62
CA VAL A 312 6.87 -21.46 33.88
C VAL A 312 6.08 -22.66 34.39
N THR A 313 4.94 -22.44 35.05
CA THR A 313 4.02 -23.53 35.46
C THR A 313 3.01 -23.82 34.37
N GLY A 314 2.62 -25.07 34.18
CA GLY A 314 1.79 -25.48 33.03
C GLY A 314 2.56 -25.39 31.72
N ALA A 315 3.89 -25.59 31.78
CA ALA A 315 4.81 -25.36 30.67
C ALA A 315 4.48 -26.22 29.43
N GLY A 316 3.91 -27.41 29.63
CA GLY A 316 3.53 -28.30 28.53
C GLY A 316 2.15 -27.99 27.94
N GLY A 317 1.42 -27.02 28.50
CA GLY A 317 0.17 -26.52 27.95
C GLY A 317 0.36 -25.62 26.72
N SER A 318 -0.74 -25.33 26.02
CA SER A 318 -0.70 -24.46 24.83
C SER A 318 -0.18 -23.04 25.11
N ILE A 319 -0.52 -22.48 26.29
CA ILE A 319 -0.05 -21.14 26.69
C ILE A 319 1.37 -21.23 27.26
N GLY A 320 1.65 -22.20 28.13
CA GLY A 320 2.96 -22.37 28.74
C GLY A 320 4.07 -22.60 27.71
N SER A 321 3.83 -23.45 26.71
CA SER A 321 4.81 -23.73 25.65
C SER A 321 5.13 -22.47 24.81
N GLU A 322 4.13 -21.64 24.54
CA GLU A 322 4.35 -20.37 23.83
C GLU A 322 5.12 -19.36 24.69
N LEU A 323 4.82 -19.29 26.00
CA LEU A 323 5.60 -18.48 26.93
C LEU A 323 7.07 -18.92 26.94
N VAL A 324 7.36 -20.22 26.99
CA VAL A 324 8.73 -20.75 26.93
C VAL A 324 9.44 -20.27 25.65
N ARG A 325 8.79 -20.37 24.48
CA ARG A 325 9.34 -19.89 23.20
C ARG A 325 9.60 -18.39 23.18
N GLN A 326 8.73 -17.59 23.80
CA GLN A 326 8.90 -16.13 23.86
C GLN A 326 9.99 -15.72 24.84
N ILE A 327 10.04 -16.32 26.03
CA ILE A 327 11.05 -16.08 27.06
C ILE A 327 12.45 -16.40 26.53
N ALA A 328 12.60 -17.48 25.75
CA ALA A 328 13.87 -17.91 25.18
C ALA A 328 14.62 -16.80 24.42
N ARG A 329 13.88 -15.89 23.77
CA ARG A 329 14.44 -14.79 22.97
C ARG A 329 15.19 -13.75 23.81
N PHE A 330 14.90 -13.68 25.11
CA PHE A 330 15.48 -12.69 26.02
C PHE A 330 16.70 -13.20 26.79
N LYS A 331 17.21 -14.40 26.46
CA LYS A 331 18.41 -15.02 27.05
C LYS A 331 18.35 -15.09 28.59
N PRO A 332 17.36 -15.80 29.16
CA PRO A 332 17.36 -16.11 30.59
C PRO A 332 18.55 -17.03 30.95
N GLU A 333 18.88 -17.11 32.23
CA GLU A 333 19.92 -18.03 32.73
C GLU A 333 19.46 -19.49 32.66
N GLU A 334 18.24 -19.77 33.12
CA GLU A 334 17.61 -21.09 33.09
C GLU A 334 16.09 -20.91 33.05
N VAL A 335 15.39 -21.77 32.32
CA VAL A 335 13.92 -21.85 32.32
C VAL A 335 13.47 -23.14 32.99
N LEU A 336 12.76 -23.00 34.11
CA LEU A 336 12.20 -24.12 34.86
C LEU A 336 10.82 -24.47 34.28
N LEU A 337 10.70 -25.66 33.69
CA LEU A 337 9.48 -26.14 33.07
C LEU A 337 8.69 -26.96 34.10
N VAL A 338 7.72 -26.33 34.78
CA VAL A 338 6.88 -26.98 35.78
C VAL A 338 5.59 -27.46 35.14
N GLU A 339 5.29 -28.76 35.22
CA GLU A 339 4.10 -29.35 34.61
C GLU A 339 3.66 -30.58 35.40
N ARG A 340 2.34 -30.80 35.49
CA ARG A 340 1.74 -31.95 36.20
C ARG A 340 1.68 -33.19 35.31
N ALA A 341 1.41 -32.99 34.02
CA ALA A 341 1.33 -34.07 33.05
C ALA A 341 2.73 -34.45 32.51
N GLU A 342 3.20 -35.64 32.88
CA GLU A 342 4.50 -36.17 32.48
C GLU A 342 4.70 -36.17 30.94
N PHE A 343 3.70 -36.61 30.18
CA PHE A 343 3.74 -36.54 28.71
C PHE A 343 3.93 -35.11 28.17
N ASN A 344 3.22 -34.13 28.73
CA ASN A 344 3.32 -32.74 28.27
C ASN A 344 4.68 -32.15 28.62
N LEU A 345 5.21 -32.45 29.81
CA LEU A 345 6.52 -32.04 30.26
C LEU A 345 7.64 -32.60 29.35
N PHE A 346 7.57 -33.89 29.04
CA PHE A 346 8.49 -34.54 28.11
C PHE A 346 8.43 -33.91 26.73
N THR A 347 7.23 -33.62 26.23
CA THR A 347 7.04 -33.03 24.90
C THR A 347 7.68 -31.65 24.80
N ILE A 348 7.43 -30.76 25.77
CA ILE A 348 8.00 -29.41 25.74
C ILE A 348 9.51 -29.40 26.00
N GLU A 349 10.03 -30.28 26.86
CA GLU A 349 11.48 -30.38 27.08
C GLU A 349 12.20 -30.84 25.81
N ARG A 350 11.64 -31.83 25.10
CA ARG A 350 12.18 -32.30 23.83
C ARG A 350 12.12 -31.22 22.76
N GLU A 351 11.00 -30.50 22.66
CA GLU A 351 10.84 -29.36 21.74
C GLU A 351 11.91 -28.29 22.03
N ALA A 352 12.03 -27.84 23.28
CA ALA A 352 13.00 -26.82 23.66
C ALA A 352 14.44 -27.26 23.36
N ARG A 353 14.77 -28.53 23.59
CA ARG A 353 16.11 -29.06 23.32
C ARG A 353 16.46 -29.09 21.82
N ILE A 354 15.47 -29.30 20.95
CA ILE A 354 15.67 -29.36 19.49
C ILE A 354 15.67 -27.95 18.90
N ASP A 355 14.68 -27.13 19.25
CA ASP A 355 14.41 -25.85 18.61
C ASP A 355 15.14 -24.67 19.28
N LEU A 356 15.54 -24.84 20.55
CA LEU A 356 16.17 -23.80 21.39
C LEU A 356 17.44 -24.33 22.08
N PRO A 357 18.46 -24.80 21.34
CA PRO A 357 19.62 -25.51 21.91
C PRO A 357 20.49 -24.67 22.84
N GLU A 358 20.43 -23.33 22.73
CA GLU A 358 21.14 -22.40 23.63
C GLU A 358 20.38 -22.15 24.95
N LEU A 359 19.09 -22.49 25.01
CA LEU A 359 18.28 -22.30 26.20
C LEU A 359 18.53 -23.43 27.19
N ARG A 360 19.00 -23.08 28.38
CA ARG A 360 19.07 -24.05 29.48
C ARG A 360 17.67 -24.25 30.06
N THR A 361 17.08 -25.41 29.79
CA THR A 361 15.78 -25.80 30.36
C THR A 361 15.94 -26.87 31.43
N ARG A 362 15.08 -26.83 32.46
CA ARG A 362 15.01 -27.86 33.49
C ARG A 362 13.57 -28.39 33.62
N PRO A 363 13.29 -29.65 33.24
CA PRO A 363 11.97 -30.24 33.43
C PRO A 363 11.72 -30.58 34.90
N LEU A 364 10.59 -30.15 35.45
CA LEU A 364 10.17 -30.36 36.82
C LEU A 364 8.72 -30.88 36.86
N LEU A 365 8.56 -32.18 37.11
CA LEU A 365 7.24 -32.77 37.29
C LEU A 365 6.70 -32.37 38.67
N ALA A 366 5.67 -31.53 38.68
CA ALA A 366 5.01 -31.06 39.91
C ALA A 366 3.61 -30.51 39.62
N ASP A 367 2.71 -30.64 40.60
CA ASP A 367 1.43 -29.93 40.61
C ASP A 367 1.64 -28.54 41.26
N ALA A 368 1.17 -27.48 40.61
CA ALA A 368 1.26 -26.13 41.15
C ALA A 368 0.43 -25.95 42.44
N GLY A 369 -0.55 -26.82 42.68
CA GLY A 369 -1.32 -26.88 43.92
C GLY A 369 -0.62 -27.58 45.08
N ASP A 370 0.47 -28.31 44.83
CA ASP A 370 1.25 -28.96 45.88
C ASP A 370 2.24 -27.98 46.51
N GLU A 371 1.84 -27.36 47.63
CA GLU A 371 2.65 -26.37 48.35
C GLU A 371 4.02 -26.93 48.73
N ALA A 372 4.08 -28.14 49.29
CA ALA A 372 5.33 -28.71 49.78
C ALA A 372 6.33 -28.92 48.63
N ARG A 373 5.85 -29.48 47.52
CA ARG A 373 6.68 -29.67 46.33
C ARG A 373 7.09 -28.35 45.71
N MET A 374 6.17 -27.40 45.55
CA MET A 374 6.49 -26.10 44.97
C MET A 374 7.48 -25.34 45.84
N ARG A 375 7.33 -25.35 47.16
CA ARG A 375 8.27 -24.74 48.11
C ARG A 375 9.68 -25.30 47.95
N GLU A 376 9.85 -26.62 47.87
CA GLU A 376 11.14 -27.26 47.59
C GLU A 376 11.76 -26.73 46.29
N LEU A 377 10.96 -26.57 45.22
CA LEU A 377 11.44 -26.05 43.94
C LEU A 377 11.85 -24.58 44.04
N PHE A 378 11.09 -23.75 44.75
CA PHE A 378 11.44 -22.34 45.01
C PHE A 378 12.72 -22.21 45.83
N GLU A 379 12.87 -23.01 46.89
CA GLU A 379 14.07 -23.04 47.73
C GLU A 379 15.31 -23.43 46.95
N ARG A 380 15.19 -24.47 46.11
CA ARG A 380 16.30 -25.05 45.37
C ARG A 380 16.73 -24.20 44.18
N HIS A 381 15.78 -23.67 43.43
CA HIS A 381 16.05 -23.01 42.14
C HIS A 381 15.97 -21.49 42.20
N ARG A 382 15.37 -20.91 43.24
CA ARG A 382 15.28 -19.45 43.45
C ARG A 382 14.88 -18.70 42.18
N PRO A 383 13.70 -19.01 41.57
CA PRO A 383 13.27 -18.30 40.38
C PRO A 383 13.11 -16.80 40.71
N ALA A 384 13.55 -15.95 39.79
CA ALA A 384 13.45 -14.49 39.92
C ALA A 384 12.26 -13.90 39.15
N VAL A 385 11.58 -14.74 38.35
CA VAL A 385 10.35 -14.42 37.63
C VAL A 385 9.52 -15.69 37.51
N VAL A 386 8.21 -15.59 37.77
CA VAL A 386 7.27 -16.72 37.64
C VAL A 386 6.15 -16.38 36.65
N PHE A 387 6.03 -17.19 35.61
CA PHE A 387 4.89 -17.19 34.70
C PHE A 387 3.96 -18.36 35.05
N HIS A 388 2.78 -18.03 35.59
CA HIS A 388 1.79 -19.02 35.98
C HIS A 388 0.79 -19.29 34.85
N ALA A 389 0.94 -20.40 34.13
CA ALA A 389 0.02 -20.87 33.09
C ALA A 389 -0.66 -22.22 33.41
N ALA A 390 -0.52 -22.71 34.64
CA ALA A 390 -1.18 -23.94 35.09
C ALA A 390 -2.64 -23.63 35.44
N ALA A 391 -3.55 -23.82 34.47
CA ALA A 391 -4.98 -23.59 34.67
C ALA A 391 -5.83 -24.53 33.81
N HIS A 392 -7.03 -24.85 34.30
CA HIS A 392 -8.06 -25.49 33.51
C HIS A 392 -8.82 -24.47 32.67
N LYS A 393 -8.81 -24.69 31.35
CA LYS A 393 -9.33 -23.76 30.34
C LYS A 393 -10.64 -24.19 29.65
N HIS A 394 -11.08 -25.44 29.82
CA HIS A 394 -12.23 -25.99 29.10
C HIS A 394 -13.53 -25.79 29.90
N VAL A 395 -14.28 -24.74 29.56
CA VAL A 395 -15.47 -24.30 30.31
C VAL A 395 -16.49 -25.41 30.56
N PRO A 396 -17.01 -26.15 29.56
CA PRO A 396 -18.04 -27.16 29.81
C PRO A 396 -17.57 -28.29 30.76
N MET A 397 -16.28 -28.62 30.69
CA MET A 397 -15.68 -29.65 31.55
C MET A 397 -15.54 -29.15 32.99
N MET A 398 -15.21 -27.86 33.18
CA MET A 398 -15.03 -27.26 34.49
C MET A 398 -16.36 -26.91 35.17
N GLU A 399 -17.41 -26.62 34.40
CA GLU A 399 -18.77 -26.51 34.94
C GLU A 399 -19.26 -27.84 35.54
N ALA A 400 -18.87 -28.97 34.93
CA ALA A 400 -19.14 -30.29 35.49
C ALA A 400 -18.21 -30.69 36.65
N ASN A 401 -17.05 -30.03 36.79
CA ASN A 401 -16.03 -30.31 37.80
C ASN A 401 -15.60 -29.03 38.54
N PRO A 402 -16.53 -28.34 39.23
CA PRO A 402 -16.28 -27.00 39.77
C PRO A 402 -15.22 -26.99 40.87
N ILE A 403 -15.11 -28.08 41.65
CA ILE A 403 -14.11 -28.20 42.71
C ILE A 403 -12.70 -28.20 42.10
N GLU A 404 -12.46 -28.96 41.03
CA GLU A 404 -11.14 -28.98 40.37
C GLU A 404 -10.81 -27.61 39.75
N ALA A 405 -11.81 -26.93 39.19
CA ALA A 405 -11.64 -25.58 38.65
C ALA A 405 -11.21 -24.59 39.74
N VAL A 406 -11.82 -24.63 40.92
CA VAL A 406 -11.46 -23.77 42.06
C VAL A 406 -10.09 -24.17 42.63
N THR A 407 -9.82 -25.46 42.83
CA THR A 407 -8.55 -25.95 43.36
C THR A 407 -7.37 -25.51 42.49
N ASN A 408 -7.45 -25.72 41.18
CA ASN A 408 -6.34 -25.39 40.29
C ASN A 408 -6.29 -23.88 39.95
N ASN A 409 -7.40 -23.25 39.56
CA ASN A 409 -7.34 -21.87 39.06
C ASN A 409 -7.35 -20.81 40.17
N ILE A 410 -7.69 -21.16 41.41
CA ILE A 410 -7.71 -20.21 42.54
C ILE A 410 -6.64 -20.61 43.56
N PHE A 411 -6.72 -21.81 44.12
CA PHE A 411 -5.82 -22.19 45.22
C PHE A 411 -4.39 -22.46 44.74
N ALA A 412 -4.18 -23.11 43.59
CA ALA A 412 -2.82 -23.26 43.05
C ALA A 412 -2.22 -21.90 42.65
N THR A 413 -3.02 -20.99 42.07
CA THR A 413 -2.58 -19.61 41.80
C THR A 413 -2.19 -18.87 43.07
N LEU A 414 -2.99 -18.98 44.14
CA LEU A 414 -2.67 -18.39 45.45
C LEU A 414 -1.37 -18.98 46.03
N ASN A 415 -1.18 -20.30 45.94
CA ASN A 415 0.03 -20.98 46.39
C ASN A 415 1.27 -20.44 45.67
N VAL A 416 1.25 -20.45 44.33
CA VAL A 416 2.37 -19.96 43.51
C VAL A 416 2.66 -18.49 43.77
N ALA A 417 1.62 -17.64 43.87
CA ALA A 417 1.78 -16.22 44.16
C ALA A 417 2.35 -15.97 45.57
N SER A 418 1.92 -16.76 46.57
CA SER A 418 2.42 -16.64 47.95
C SER A 418 3.89 -17.04 48.02
N LEU A 419 4.28 -18.14 47.37
CA LEU A 419 5.67 -18.58 47.28
C LEU A 419 6.52 -17.56 46.51
N ALA A 420 6.01 -16.98 45.42
CA ALA A 420 6.72 -15.92 44.71
C ALA A 420 6.98 -14.71 45.62
N GLY A 421 5.98 -14.25 46.37
CA GLY A 421 6.13 -13.16 47.34
C GLY A 421 7.09 -13.49 48.49
N GLU A 422 7.06 -14.71 49.01
CA GLU A 422 7.95 -15.17 50.09
C GLU A 422 9.43 -15.25 49.65
N PHE A 423 9.67 -15.72 48.42
CA PHE A 423 11.03 -15.93 47.89
C PHE A 423 11.56 -14.74 47.07
N GLY A 424 10.77 -13.68 46.90
CA GLY A 424 11.17 -12.44 46.20
C GLY A 424 11.26 -12.58 44.68
N ALA A 425 10.39 -13.42 44.10
CA ALA A 425 10.30 -13.69 42.66
C ALA A 425 9.35 -12.76 41.89
#